data_AF-A0A2D7K3J0-F1
#
_entry.id   AF-A0A2D7K3J0-F1
#
_cell.length_a   1.000
_cell.length_b   1.000
_cell.length_c   1.000
_cell.angle_alpha   90.00
_cell.angle_beta   90.00
_cell.angle_gamma   90.00
#
_symmetry.space_group_name_H-M   'P 1'
#
loop_
_entity.id
_entity.type
_entity.pdbx_description
1 polymer ?
#
loop_
_entity_poly.entity_id
_entity_poly.type
_entity_poly.pdbx_seq_one_letter_code
_entity_poly.pdbx_strand_id
1 'polypeptide(L)'
;MGSGGTYAGVTRALKERDPDIRCFVVEPEGAALQAGQPVTHPAHPIQGGGYSIKDLQFLIDTPVDGYIQISGQTARQITRDLAAKEGIFGGFSGGANVAAALQLLQNDMRGKTIAAVICDSGLKYLSTDLWT
;
A
#
# COMPACT_ATOMS: atom_id res chain seq x y z
N MET A 1 -0.78 -4.54 2.97
CA MET A 1 -0.89 -5.68 2.03
C MET A 1 -2.05 -6.60 2.40
N GLY A 2 -2.75 -7.16 1.41
CA GLY A 2 -3.80 -8.19 1.54
C GLY A 2 -3.24 -9.61 1.75
N SER A 3 -3.71 -10.55 0.94
CA SER A 3 -3.17 -11.92 0.86
C SER A 3 -1.71 -11.98 0.37
N GLY A 4 -1.24 -10.94 -0.33
CA GLY A 4 0.07 -10.90 -0.99
C GLY A 4 0.06 -11.31 -2.46
N GLY A 5 -1.05 -11.84 -2.99
CA GLY A 5 -1.12 -12.36 -4.36
C GLY A 5 -0.78 -11.34 -5.45
N THR A 6 -1.38 -10.14 -5.39
CA THR A 6 -1.07 -9.05 -6.34
C THR A 6 0.40 -8.68 -6.32
N TYR A 7 0.97 -8.51 -5.12
CA TYR A 7 2.38 -8.15 -4.96
C TYR A 7 3.28 -9.25 -5.53
N ALA A 8 3.07 -10.50 -5.13
CA ALA A 8 3.91 -11.62 -5.56
C ALA A 8 3.88 -11.85 -7.08
N GLY A 9 2.69 -11.85 -7.68
CA GLY A 9 2.53 -12.03 -9.11
C GLY A 9 3.20 -10.91 -9.92
N VAL A 10 2.96 -9.65 -9.52
CA VAL A 10 3.53 -8.48 -10.22
C VAL A 10 5.05 -8.43 -10.03
N THR A 11 5.55 -8.62 -8.81
CA THR A 11 7.00 -8.56 -8.54
C THR A 11 7.77 -9.62 -9.32
N ARG A 12 7.28 -10.86 -9.39
CA ARG A 12 7.92 -11.93 -10.17
C ARG A 12 7.97 -11.58 -11.65
N ALA A 13 6.84 -11.19 -12.23
CA ALA A 13 6.77 -10.83 -13.65
C ALA A 13 7.64 -9.61 -14.00
N LEU A 14 7.69 -8.59 -13.13
CA LEU A 14 8.53 -7.41 -13.35
C LEU A 14 10.01 -7.74 -13.24
N LYS A 15 10.42 -8.51 -12.22
CA LYS A 15 11.84 -8.88 -12.02
C LYS A 15 12.35 -9.88 -13.05
N GLU A 16 11.49 -10.72 -13.62
CA GLU A 16 11.83 -11.53 -14.81
C GLU A 16 12.16 -10.66 -16.03
N ARG A 17 11.50 -9.50 -16.15
CA ARG A 17 11.72 -8.57 -17.27
C ARG A 17 12.90 -7.65 -17.04
N ASP A 18 13.02 -7.12 -15.82
CA ASP A 18 14.08 -6.21 -15.40
C ASP A 18 14.31 -6.36 -13.88
N PRO A 19 15.43 -6.98 -13.47
CA PRO A 19 15.71 -7.24 -12.05
C PRO A 19 15.96 -5.95 -11.25
N ASP A 20 16.25 -4.82 -11.90
CA ASP A 20 16.50 -3.53 -11.24
C ASP A 20 15.20 -2.83 -10.81
N ILE A 21 14.04 -3.34 -11.24
CA ILE A 21 12.74 -2.83 -10.77
C ILE A 21 12.57 -3.15 -9.28
N ARG A 22 12.39 -2.08 -8.50
CA ARG A 22 12.14 -2.14 -7.05
C ARG A 22 10.64 -2.25 -6.75
N CYS A 23 10.28 -3.23 -5.93
CA CYS A 23 8.93 -3.52 -5.47
C CYS A 23 8.85 -3.35 -3.95
N PHE A 24 7.88 -2.57 -3.49
CA PHE A 24 7.72 -2.20 -2.08
C PHE A 24 6.41 -2.70 -1.50
N VAL A 25 6.45 -3.10 -0.24
CA VAL A 25 5.29 -3.52 0.53
C VAL A 25 4.77 -2.36 1.36
N VAL A 26 3.49 -2.02 1.19
CA VAL A 26 2.83 -0.98 1.98
C VAL A 26 2.01 -1.62 3.11
N GLU A 27 2.26 -1.16 4.34
CA GLU A 27 1.57 -1.58 5.55
C GLU A 27 1.07 -0.38 6.37
N PRO A 28 0.05 -0.55 7.23
CA PRO A 28 -0.37 0.51 8.14
C PRO A 28 0.66 0.72 9.26
N GLU A 29 0.84 1.96 9.68
CA GLU A 29 1.56 2.26 10.93
C GLU A 29 0.91 1.53 12.12
N GLY A 30 1.74 0.94 12.98
CA GLY A 30 1.28 0.16 14.14
C GLY A 30 0.70 -1.22 13.81
N ALA A 31 0.68 -1.63 12.53
CA ALA A 31 0.26 -2.96 12.10
C ALA A 31 1.09 -3.49 10.91
N ALA A 32 2.41 -3.35 10.99
CA ALA A 32 3.37 -3.72 9.93
C ALA A 32 4.11 -5.03 10.23
N LEU A 33 3.37 -6.15 10.25
CA LEU A 33 3.94 -7.46 10.57
C LEU A 33 4.95 -7.95 9.54
N GLN A 34 4.74 -7.66 8.25
CA GLN A 34 5.65 -8.13 7.20
C GLN A 34 6.99 -7.41 7.26
N ALA A 35 6.98 -6.15 7.69
CA ALA A 35 8.20 -5.40 8.06
C ALA A 35 8.85 -5.89 9.37
N GLY A 36 8.31 -6.91 10.05
CA GLY A 36 8.82 -7.42 11.32
C GLY A 36 8.56 -6.51 12.53
N GLN A 37 7.68 -5.52 12.41
CA GLN A 37 7.36 -4.60 13.50
C GLN A 37 6.28 -5.16 14.43
N PRO A 38 6.33 -4.82 15.74
CA PRO A 38 5.28 -5.20 16.67
C PRO A 38 3.95 -4.54 16.28
N VAL A 39 2.85 -5.27 16.47
CA VAL A 39 1.51 -4.73 16.28
C VAL A 39 1.10 -3.96 17.53
N THR A 40 1.02 -2.63 17.42
CA THR A 40 0.60 -1.72 18.49
C THR A 40 -0.80 -1.16 18.26
N HIS A 41 -1.24 -1.09 17.00
CA HIS A 41 -2.53 -0.52 16.58
C HIS A 41 -3.22 -1.40 15.53
N PRO A 42 -3.75 -2.57 15.92
CA PRO A 42 -4.42 -3.49 14.98
C PRO A 42 -5.71 -2.92 14.39
N ALA A 43 -6.35 -1.95 15.06
CA ALA A 43 -7.61 -1.32 14.64
C ALA A 43 -7.42 -0.06 13.77
N HIS A 44 -6.40 -0.05 12.91
CA HIS A 44 -6.21 1.07 11.97
C HIS A 44 -7.36 1.15 10.94
N PRO A 45 -7.63 2.32 10.34
CA PRO A 45 -8.77 2.49 9.45
C PRO A 45 -8.54 2.00 8.01
N ILE A 46 -7.29 1.76 7.60
CA ILE A 46 -6.98 1.27 6.25
C ILE A 46 -7.62 -0.10 6.05
N GLN A 47 -8.39 -0.30 4.97
CA GLN A 47 -9.10 -1.55 4.67
C GLN A 47 -8.58 -2.25 3.41
N GLY A 48 -8.77 -3.57 3.34
CA GLY A 48 -8.34 -4.43 2.21
C GLY A 48 -7.06 -5.24 2.45
N GLY A 49 -6.45 -5.11 3.63
CA GLY A 49 -5.28 -5.88 4.04
C GLY A 49 -5.61 -7.15 4.84
N GLY A 50 -4.69 -8.11 4.82
CA GLY A 50 -4.66 -9.24 5.75
C GLY A 50 -3.95 -8.79 7.02
N TYR A 51 -4.56 -7.86 7.74
CA TYR A 51 -3.92 -7.20 8.87
C TYR A 51 -3.64 -8.23 9.97
N SER A 52 -2.42 -8.19 10.49
CA SER A 52 -1.95 -9.08 11.56
C SER A 52 -1.83 -10.58 11.20
N ILE A 53 -1.74 -10.95 9.92
CA ILE A 53 -1.34 -12.31 9.49
C ILE A 53 0.17 -12.33 9.22
N LYS A 54 0.91 -13.14 9.97
CA LYS A 54 2.36 -13.26 9.82
C LYS A 54 2.76 -14.04 8.56
N ASP A 55 2.10 -15.18 8.31
CA ASP A 55 2.50 -16.13 7.27
C ASP A 55 1.61 -15.99 6.03
N LEU A 56 1.90 -14.97 5.21
CA LEU A 56 1.24 -14.80 3.92
C LEU A 56 1.86 -15.76 2.89
N GLN A 57 1.13 -16.82 2.53
CA GLN A 57 1.61 -17.87 1.61
C GLN A 57 2.19 -17.32 0.29
N PHE A 58 1.59 -16.25 -0.25
CA PHE A 58 2.08 -15.65 -1.50
C PHE A 58 3.39 -14.90 -1.34
N LEU A 59 3.74 -14.45 -0.14
CA LEU A 59 5.02 -13.76 0.10
C LEU A 59 6.20 -14.69 0.31
N ILE A 60 5.97 -15.98 0.55
CA ILE A 60 7.04 -16.97 0.65
C ILE A 60 7.85 -16.94 -0.66
N ASP A 61 9.16 -16.77 -0.52
CA ASP A 61 10.13 -16.66 -1.62
C ASP A 61 9.81 -15.56 -2.66
N THR A 62 9.03 -14.54 -2.27
CA THR A 62 8.78 -13.37 -3.11
C THR A 62 9.76 -12.26 -2.73
N PRO A 63 10.56 -11.72 -3.68
CA PRO A 63 11.46 -10.61 -3.40
C PRO A 63 10.74 -9.38 -2.82
N VAL A 64 11.34 -8.74 -1.81
CA VAL A 64 10.87 -7.48 -1.25
C VAL A 64 12.02 -6.49 -1.15
N ASP A 65 11.94 -5.37 -1.88
CA ASP A 65 13.00 -4.36 -1.91
C ASP A 65 12.86 -3.31 -0.80
N GLY A 66 11.71 -3.30 -0.10
CA GLY A 66 11.49 -2.46 1.06
C GLY A 66 10.05 -2.49 1.57
N TYR A 67 9.87 -1.99 2.80
CA TYR A 67 8.59 -1.83 3.46
C TYR A 67 8.33 -0.35 3.74
N ILE A 68 7.09 0.09 3.59
CA ILE A 68 6.67 1.46 3.85
C ILE A 68 5.43 1.43 4.72
N GLN A 69 5.48 2.17 5.82
CA GLN A 69 4.35 2.31 6.74
C GLN A 69 3.61 3.61 6.48
N ILE A 70 2.28 3.54 6.41
CA ILE A 70 1.41 4.69 6.17
C ILE A 70 0.37 4.79 7.27
N SER A 71 0.26 5.98 7.88
CA SER A 71 -0.77 6.27 8.86
C SER A 71 -2.17 6.29 8.22
N GLY A 72 -3.19 5.95 9.02
CA GLY A 72 -4.59 6.05 8.58
C GLY A 72 -5.02 7.47 8.21
N GLN A 73 -4.43 8.48 8.85
CA GLN A 73 -4.69 9.89 8.54
C GLN A 73 -4.13 10.25 7.16
N THR A 74 -2.88 9.88 6.88
CA THR A 74 -2.22 10.13 5.60
C THR A 74 -2.95 9.40 4.47
N ALA A 75 -3.32 8.13 4.67
CA ALA A 75 -4.08 7.36 3.68
C ALA A 75 -5.40 8.06 3.32
N ARG A 76 -6.17 8.55 4.31
CA ARG A 76 -7.41 9.30 4.06
C ARG A 76 -7.17 10.57 3.28
N GLN A 77 -6.21 11.38 3.72
CA GLN A 77 -5.92 12.66 3.05
C GLN A 77 -5.55 12.45 1.59
N ILE A 78 -4.66 11.50 1.30
CA ILE A 78 -4.23 11.21 -0.06
C ILE A 78 -5.36 10.60 -0.90
N THR A 79 -6.21 9.74 -0.34
CA THR A 79 -7.40 9.24 -1.07
C THR A 79 -8.35 10.38 -1.46
N ARG A 80 -8.58 11.34 -0.57
CA ARG A 80 -9.43 12.51 -0.85
C ARG A 80 -8.81 13.40 -1.92
N ASP A 81 -7.50 13.62 -1.84
CA ASP A 81 -6.74 14.38 -2.83
C ASP A 81 -6.80 13.72 -4.21
N LEU A 82 -6.69 12.39 -4.30
CA LEU A 82 -6.83 11.65 -5.57
C LEU A 82 -8.20 11.89 -6.21
N ALA A 83 -9.28 11.87 -5.42
CA ALA A 83 -10.61 12.14 -5.94
C ALA A 83 -10.77 13.61 -6.39
N ALA A 84 -10.29 14.55 -5.57
CA ALA A 84 -10.47 15.97 -5.82
C ALA A 84 -9.58 16.53 -6.94
N LYS A 85 -8.35 16.01 -7.07
CA LYS A 85 -7.32 16.54 -7.98
C LYS A 85 -7.19 15.73 -9.26
N GLU A 86 -7.36 14.40 -9.18
CA GLU A 86 -7.12 13.48 -10.29
C GLU A 86 -8.42 12.80 -10.79
N GLY A 87 -9.56 13.03 -10.12
CA GLY A 87 -10.82 12.38 -10.46
C GLY A 87 -10.85 10.87 -10.15
N ILE A 88 -9.90 10.37 -9.37
CA ILE A 88 -9.79 8.94 -9.04
C ILE A 88 -10.50 8.67 -7.71
N PHE A 89 -11.72 8.14 -7.79
CA PHE A 89 -12.53 7.82 -6.61
C PHE A 89 -12.18 6.42 -6.06
N GLY A 90 -11.10 6.32 -5.28
CA GLY A 90 -10.54 5.06 -4.75
C GLY A 90 -10.78 4.79 -3.25
N GLY A 91 -10.33 3.63 -2.76
CA GLY A 91 -10.40 3.25 -1.34
C GLY A 91 -9.18 3.65 -0.48
N PHE A 92 -9.26 3.35 0.83
CA PHE A 92 -8.15 3.61 1.78
C PHE A 92 -6.81 3.02 1.33
N SER A 93 -6.80 1.77 0.85
CA SER A 93 -5.56 1.08 0.43
C SER A 93 -4.95 1.69 -0.83
N GLY A 94 -5.77 2.20 -1.75
CA GLY A 94 -5.32 2.94 -2.93
C GLY A 94 -4.61 4.24 -2.54
N GLY A 95 -5.21 5.04 -1.65
CA GLY A 95 -4.55 6.24 -1.13
C GLY A 95 -3.30 5.94 -0.32
N ALA A 96 -3.26 4.84 0.44
CA ALA A 96 -2.05 4.41 1.13
C ALA A 96 -0.91 4.07 0.14
N ASN A 97 -1.21 3.38 -0.97
CA ASN A 97 -0.22 3.08 -2.00
C ASN A 97 0.33 4.35 -2.67
N VAL A 98 -0.53 5.33 -2.95
CA VAL A 98 -0.10 6.62 -3.51
C VAL A 98 0.69 7.44 -2.50
N ALA A 99 0.29 7.42 -1.22
CA ALA A 99 1.03 8.08 -0.14
C ALA A 99 2.46 7.50 -0.03
N ALA A 100 2.60 6.17 -0.09
CA ALA A 100 3.89 5.50 -0.09
C ALA A 100 4.75 5.89 -1.30
N ALA A 101 4.14 5.97 -2.50
CA ALA A 101 4.83 6.45 -3.70
C ALA A 101 5.34 7.89 -3.54
N LEU A 102 4.52 8.79 -3.00
CA LEU A 102 4.93 10.18 -2.75
C LEU A 102 6.08 10.27 -1.74
N GLN A 103 6.06 9.48 -0.65
CA GLN A 103 7.17 9.43 0.30
C GLN A 103 8.47 8.93 -0.33
N LEU A 104 8.40 7.88 -1.17
CA LEU A 104 9.56 7.38 -1.90
C LEU A 104 10.14 8.42 -2.87
N LEU A 105 9.28 9.12 -3.61
CA LEU A 105 9.68 10.15 -4.57
C LEU A 105 10.30 11.39 -3.90
N GLN A 106 10.02 11.62 -2.61
CA GLN A 106 10.68 12.65 -1.82
C GLN A 106 12.08 12.22 -1.32
N ASN A 107 12.35 10.91 -1.28
CA ASN A 107 13.56 10.32 -0.71
C ASN A 107 14.28 9.42 -1.74
N ASP A 108 14.39 8.12 -1.45
CA ASP A 108 15.21 7.12 -2.16
C ASP A 108 14.91 6.96 -3.65
N MET A 109 13.71 7.35 -4.09
CA MET A 109 13.26 7.21 -5.47
C MET A 109 13.05 8.56 -6.15
N ARG A 110 13.65 9.63 -5.65
CA ARG A 110 13.56 10.96 -6.25
C ARG A 110 13.94 10.94 -7.73
N GLY A 111 13.08 11.53 -8.56
CA GLY A 111 13.26 11.58 -10.02
C GLY A 111 13.01 10.25 -10.75
N LYS A 112 12.56 9.21 -10.05
CA LYS A 112 12.12 7.94 -10.66
C LYS A 112 10.63 7.99 -10.99
N THR A 113 10.17 6.98 -11.72
CA THR A 113 8.74 6.73 -11.97
C THR A 113 8.27 5.59 -11.07
N ILE A 114 7.13 5.78 -10.40
CA ILE A 114 6.51 4.76 -9.55
C ILE A 114 5.11 4.46 -10.07
N ALA A 115 4.81 3.19 -10.30
CA ALA A 115 3.45 2.72 -10.53
C ALA A 115 2.81 2.32 -9.20
N ALA A 116 1.59 2.79 -8.94
CA ALA A 116 0.81 2.45 -7.75
C ALA A 116 -0.52 1.80 -8.14
N VAL A 117 -1.01 0.87 -7.32
CA VAL A 117 -2.27 0.16 -7.57
C VAL A 117 -3.39 0.79 -6.75
N ILE A 118 -4.48 1.16 -7.41
CA ILE A 118 -5.74 1.54 -6.76
C ILE A 118 -6.60 0.27 -6.68
N CYS A 119 -6.69 -0.31 -5.48
CA CYS A 119 -7.22 -1.66 -5.29
C CYS A 119 -8.74 -1.77 -5.52
N ASP A 120 -9.48 -0.72 -5.20
CA ASP A 120 -10.92 -0.65 -5.39
C ASP A 120 -11.48 0.78 -5.39
N SER A 121 -12.78 0.89 -5.64
CA SER A 121 -13.51 2.16 -5.69
C SER A 121 -13.87 2.71 -4.31
N GLY A 122 -13.96 4.03 -4.20
CA GLY A 122 -14.42 4.77 -3.03
C GLY A 122 -15.86 4.45 -2.59
N LEU A 123 -16.68 3.86 -3.47
CA LEU A 123 -18.10 3.56 -3.22
C LEU A 123 -18.33 2.65 -2.01
N LYS A 124 -17.39 1.76 -1.71
CA LYS A 124 -17.48 0.84 -0.57
C LYS A 124 -17.33 1.53 0.79
N TYR A 125 -16.90 2.78 0.80
CA TYR A 125 -16.49 3.52 2.00
C TYR A 125 -17.38 4.72 2.30
N LEU A 126 -18.54 4.81 1.65
CA LEU A 126 -19.49 5.90 1.90
C LEU A 126 -20.09 5.88 3.31
N SER A 127 -20.08 4.73 3.98
CA SER A 127 -20.52 4.55 5.37
C SER A 127 -19.38 4.67 6.40
N THR A 128 -18.15 4.95 5.96
CA THR A 128 -17.00 5.13 6.86
C THR A 128 -16.59 6.59 6.95
N ASP A 129 -15.53 6.86 7.72
CA ASP A 129 -14.90 8.17 7.83
C ASP A 129 -13.91 8.48 6.68
N LEU A 130 -13.95 7.74 5.56
CA LEU A 130 -13.06 8.00 4.43
C LEU A 130 -13.43 9.31 3.72
N TRP A 131 -14.71 9.58 3.56
CA TRP A 131 -15.23 10.70 2.76
C TRP A 131 -15.88 11.80 3.59
N THR A 132 -15.85 11.70 4.92
CA THR A 132 -16.45 12.67 5.87
C THR A 132 -15.42 13.43 6.69
#